data_AF-A0A813ET67-F1
#
_entry.id   AF-A0A813ET67-F1
#
_cell.length_a   1.000
_cell.length_b   1.000
_cell.length_c   1.000
_cell.angle_alpha   90.00
_cell.angle_beta   90.00
_cell.angle_gamma   90.00
#
_symmetry.space_group_name_H-M   'P 1'
#
loop_
_entity.id
_entity.type
_entity.pdbx_description
1 polymer ?
#
loop_
_entity_poly.entity_id
_entity_poly.type
_entity_poly.pdbx_seq_one_letter_code
_entity_poly.pdbx_strand_id
1 'polypeptide(L)'
;MQEWAIAATTGPTQESSKKRPRPSNNRAAKAENCLTDVGRCLLSTATMVRQVRGATIRSFLLPSDDLYVTAAVEAGRAYAQLPQGKKAAPPFVYVAANMLIALTTDKQASPEARASAVKFCADKQTPSALLPYITVCRATRCFDKAHTRIELALAPLHVMEMVFQYLTASFVQHGAEELFGPPPRGPLERAIAQQLDALRS
;
A
#
# COMPACT_ATOMS: atom_id res chain seq x y z
N MET A 1 14.80 68.73 9.98
CA MET A 1 16.03 69.46 9.59
C MET A 1 17.11 69.12 10.60
N GLN A 2 18.37 69.04 10.15
CA GLN A 2 19.58 68.57 10.85
C GLN A 2 19.77 67.05 10.83
N GLU A 3 20.94 66.48 10.55
CA GLU A 3 22.17 66.95 9.89
C GLU A 3 23.02 65.68 9.64
N TRP A 4 23.77 65.65 8.55
CA TRP A 4 24.70 64.56 8.24
C TRP A 4 25.90 64.56 9.18
N ALA A 5 26.29 63.38 9.66
CA ALA A 5 27.64 63.13 10.16
C ALA A 5 28.20 61.84 9.54
N ILE A 6 29.11 62.04 8.60
CA ILE A 6 30.00 61.03 8.01
C ILE A 6 31.13 60.81 9.01
N ALA A 7 31.37 59.56 9.42
CA ALA A 7 32.54 59.20 10.22
C ALA A 7 33.42 58.17 9.48
N ALA A 8 34.53 58.72 8.97
CA ALA A 8 35.87 58.15 8.88
C ALA A 8 36.05 56.67 8.46
N THR A 9 36.42 56.53 7.20
CA THR A 9 37.20 55.43 6.62
C THR A 9 38.48 55.18 7.44
N THR A 10 38.51 54.09 8.20
CA THR A 10 39.74 53.54 8.77
C THR A 10 40.33 52.53 7.79
N GLY A 11 41.64 52.66 7.55
CA GLY A 11 42.37 52.00 6.48
C GLY A 11 42.47 50.47 6.56
N PRO A 12 43.05 49.83 5.53
CA PRO A 12 43.08 48.39 5.39
C PRO A 12 44.02 47.79 6.42
N THR A 13 43.46 47.08 7.39
CA THR A 13 44.24 46.20 8.26
C THR A 13 44.66 45.01 7.40
N GLN A 14 45.97 44.81 7.23
CA GLN A 14 46.53 43.65 6.55
C GLN A 14 46.06 42.36 7.25
N GLU A 15 45.02 41.73 6.70
CA GLU A 15 44.66 40.36 7.05
C GLU A 15 45.79 39.44 6.58
N SER A 16 46.63 39.04 7.54
CA SER A 16 47.52 37.90 7.39
C SER A 16 46.73 36.73 6.80
N SER A 17 47.14 36.29 5.62
CA SER A 17 46.52 35.20 4.87
C SER A 17 46.49 33.91 5.71
N LYS A 18 45.40 33.69 6.44
CA LYS A 18 45.07 32.38 7.00
C LYS A 18 44.89 31.44 5.80
N LYS A 19 45.90 30.61 5.54
CA LYS A 19 45.82 29.48 4.60
C LYS A 19 44.54 28.71 4.92
N ARG A 20 43.52 28.86 4.05
CA ARG A 20 42.29 28.08 4.15
C ARG A 20 42.69 26.60 4.15
N PRO A 21 42.22 25.79 5.11
CA PRO A 21 42.47 24.35 5.07
C PRO A 21 41.96 23.82 3.73
N ARG A 22 42.84 23.17 2.97
CA ARG A 22 42.46 22.48 1.74
C ARG A 22 41.33 21.51 2.11
N PRO A 23 40.17 21.53 1.43
CA PRO A 23 39.13 20.56 1.70
C PRO A 23 39.73 19.18 1.46
N SER A 24 39.82 18.38 2.52
CA SER A 24 40.30 17.01 2.39
C SER A 24 39.39 16.31 1.39
N ASN A 25 40.02 15.70 0.38
CA ASN A 25 39.36 15.15 -0.79
C ASN A 25 38.78 13.78 -0.45
N ASN A 26 38.03 13.68 0.65
CA ASN A 26 37.46 12.42 1.11
C ASN A 26 36.17 12.11 0.35
N ARG A 27 36.27 12.06 -0.98
CA ARG A 27 35.16 11.80 -1.90
C ARG A 27 34.49 10.47 -1.60
N ALA A 28 35.28 9.47 -1.20
CA ALA A 28 34.78 8.16 -0.77
C ALA A 28 33.88 8.28 0.46
N ALA A 29 34.36 8.91 1.55
CA ALA A 29 33.53 9.12 2.75
C ALA A 29 32.28 9.98 2.48
N LYS A 30 32.39 10.99 1.59
CA LYS A 30 31.22 11.79 1.17
C LYS A 30 30.21 10.96 0.38
N ALA A 31 30.66 10.08 -0.51
CA ALA A 31 29.81 9.19 -1.28
C ALA A 31 29.13 8.15 -0.36
N GLU A 32 29.87 7.59 0.60
CA GLU A 32 29.37 6.66 1.60
C GLU A 32 28.31 7.30 2.51
N ASN A 33 28.55 8.51 2.98
CA ASN A 33 27.55 9.29 3.74
C ASN A 33 26.30 9.57 2.89
N CYS A 34 26.48 9.95 1.62
CA CYS A 34 25.36 10.19 0.70
C CYS A 34 24.51 8.91 0.50
N LEU A 35 25.15 7.76 0.25
CA LEU A 35 24.46 6.48 0.10
C LEU A 35 23.74 6.06 1.39
N THR A 36 24.36 6.32 2.54
CA THR A 36 23.76 6.09 3.85
C THR A 36 22.49 6.93 4.04
N ASP A 37 22.54 8.21 3.69
CA ASP A 37 21.39 9.11 3.79
C ASP A 37 20.27 8.74 2.81
N VAL A 38 20.62 8.32 1.58
CA VAL A 38 19.65 7.77 0.62
C VAL A 38 18.99 6.51 1.19
N GLY A 39 19.78 5.58 1.74
CA GLY A 39 19.25 4.37 2.37
C GLY A 39 18.28 4.69 3.51
N ARG A 40 18.63 5.63 4.39
CA ARG A 40 17.76 6.10 5.48
C ARG A 40 16.47 6.74 4.97
N CYS A 41 16.57 7.59 3.95
CA CYS A 41 15.41 8.21 3.31
C CYS A 41 14.47 7.14 2.75
N LEU A 42 14.99 6.16 2.02
CA LEU A 42 14.21 5.04 1.47
C LEU A 42 13.52 4.22 2.56
N LEU A 43 14.21 3.89 3.65
CA LEU A 43 13.61 3.15 4.77
C LEU A 43 12.52 3.95 5.49
N SER A 44 12.70 5.27 5.61
CA SER A 44 11.69 6.18 6.17
C SER A 44 10.44 6.23 5.29
N THR A 45 10.61 6.44 3.98
CA THR A 45 9.52 6.43 3.00
C THR A 45 8.81 5.08 2.97
N ALA A 46 9.56 3.96 2.97
CA ALA A 46 8.97 2.63 3.01
C ALA A 46 8.12 2.41 4.27
N THR A 47 8.60 2.88 5.42
CA THR A 47 7.83 2.82 6.67
C THR A 47 6.54 3.64 6.59
N MET A 48 6.59 4.85 6.04
CA MET A 48 5.39 5.68 5.82
C MET A 48 4.38 4.98 4.90
N VAL A 49 4.85 4.40 3.78
CA VAL A 49 4.00 3.65 2.86
C VAL A 49 3.36 2.44 3.54
N ARG A 50 4.09 1.70 4.37
CA ARG A 50 3.53 0.56 5.13
C ARG A 50 2.46 1.02 6.12
N GLN A 51 2.65 2.16 6.79
CA GLN A 51 1.65 2.73 7.69
C GLN A 51 0.37 3.12 6.94
N VAL A 52 0.51 3.88 5.85
CA VAL A 52 -0.65 4.24 5.00
C VAL A 52 -1.36 3.00 4.49
N ARG A 53 -0.60 1.98 4.06
CA ARG A 53 -1.17 0.71 3.60
C ARG A 53 -1.94 -0.02 4.69
N GLY A 54 -1.38 -0.12 5.90
CA GLY A 54 -2.06 -0.75 7.04
C GLY A 54 -3.31 0.00 7.49
N ALA A 55 -3.38 1.31 7.25
CA ALA A 55 -4.56 2.13 7.54
C ALA A 55 -5.64 2.08 6.45
N THR A 56 -5.28 1.78 5.21
CA THR A 56 -6.19 1.86 4.04
C THR A 56 -6.64 0.50 3.51
N ILE A 57 -5.81 -0.53 3.65
CA ILE A 57 -6.09 -1.87 3.12
C ILE A 57 -6.42 -2.80 4.28
N ARG A 58 -7.65 -3.34 4.27
CA ARG A 58 -8.04 -4.44 5.15
C ARG A 58 -7.52 -5.74 4.55
N SER A 59 -6.84 -6.53 5.37
CA SER A 59 -6.24 -7.79 4.95
C SER A 59 -6.82 -8.92 5.77
N PHE A 60 -7.22 -10.00 5.12
CA PHE A 60 -7.83 -11.17 5.75
C PHE A 60 -7.07 -12.42 5.34
N LEU A 61 -6.77 -13.32 6.28
CA LEU A 61 -6.30 -14.66 6.00
C LEU A 61 -7.48 -15.60 5.96
N LEU A 62 -7.78 -16.18 4.81
CA LEU A 62 -8.84 -17.18 4.64
C LEU A 62 -8.25 -18.54 4.30
N PRO A 63 -8.93 -19.65 4.65
CA PRO A 63 -8.59 -20.98 4.12
C PRO A 63 -8.50 -20.96 2.59
N SER A 64 -7.49 -21.61 2.02
CA SER A 64 -7.23 -21.58 0.58
C SER A 64 -8.31 -22.26 -0.26
N ASP A 65 -9.10 -23.15 0.33
CA ASP A 65 -10.24 -23.85 -0.25
C ASP A 65 -11.58 -23.12 -0.03
N ASP A 66 -11.55 -21.95 0.63
CA ASP A 66 -12.72 -21.15 0.89
C ASP A 66 -13.43 -20.67 -0.39
N LEU A 67 -14.75 -20.48 -0.29
CA LEU A 67 -15.61 -20.02 -1.38
C LEU A 67 -15.11 -18.68 -1.98
N TYR A 68 -14.78 -17.70 -1.13
CA TYR A 68 -14.34 -16.38 -1.57
C TYR A 68 -12.95 -16.40 -2.19
N VAL A 69 -12.05 -17.23 -1.64
CA VAL A 69 -10.72 -17.44 -2.20
C VAL A 69 -10.82 -18.07 -3.59
N THR A 70 -11.64 -19.10 -3.73
CA THR A 70 -11.89 -19.78 -5.01
C THR A 70 -12.43 -18.79 -6.04
N ALA A 71 -13.48 -18.03 -5.69
CA ALA A 71 -14.06 -17.01 -6.56
C ALA A 71 -13.02 -15.94 -6.98
N ALA A 72 -12.18 -15.49 -6.05
CA ALA A 72 -11.14 -14.50 -6.34
C ALA A 72 -10.05 -15.05 -7.30
N VAL A 73 -9.60 -16.28 -7.07
CA VAL A 73 -8.57 -16.93 -7.90
C VAL A 73 -9.10 -17.23 -9.30
N GLU A 74 -10.34 -17.74 -9.41
CA GLU A 74 -10.99 -18.01 -10.68
C GLU A 74 -11.19 -16.73 -11.49
N ALA A 75 -11.63 -15.64 -10.84
CA ALA A 75 -11.75 -14.34 -11.49
C ALA A 75 -10.42 -13.84 -12.04
N GLY A 76 -9.34 -13.99 -11.26
CA GLY A 76 -7.99 -13.63 -11.71
C GLY A 76 -7.53 -14.46 -12.93
N ARG A 77 -7.81 -15.76 -12.94
CA ARG A 77 -7.52 -16.65 -14.08
C ARG A 77 -8.35 -16.28 -15.31
N ALA A 78 -9.65 -16.07 -15.14
CA ALA A 78 -10.55 -15.67 -16.21
C ALA A 78 -10.11 -14.34 -16.83
N TYR A 79 -9.75 -13.35 -16.00
CA TYR A 79 -9.25 -12.07 -16.46
C TYR A 79 -7.94 -12.18 -17.27
N ALA A 80 -7.02 -13.06 -16.84
CA ALA A 80 -5.76 -13.28 -17.55
C ALA A 80 -5.98 -13.86 -18.95
N GLN A 81 -7.05 -14.64 -19.15
CA GLN A 81 -7.44 -15.23 -20.43
C GLN A 81 -8.22 -14.26 -21.34
N LEU A 82 -8.66 -13.10 -20.82
CA LEU A 82 -9.35 -12.11 -21.64
C LEU A 82 -8.40 -11.47 -22.66
N PRO A 83 -8.83 -11.33 -23.94
CA PRO A 83 -8.12 -10.51 -24.91
C PRO A 83 -7.97 -9.06 -24.41
N GLN A 84 -6.87 -8.39 -24.75
CA GLN A 84 -6.59 -7.01 -24.27
C GLN A 84 -7.76 -6.03 -24.56
N GLY A 85 -8.41 -6.13 -25.72
CA GLY A 85 -9.56 -5.29 -26.07
C GLY A 85 -10.87 -5.59 -25.31
N LYS A 86 -10.92 -6.67 -24.51
CA LYS A 86 -12.09 -7.06 -23.70
C LYS A 86 -11.92 -6.78 -22.20
N LYS A 87 -10.78 -6.24 -21.79
CA LYS A 87 -10.51 -5.87 -20.39
C LYS A 87 -11.13 -4.49 -20.10
N ALA A 88 -12.42 -4.49 -19.77
CA ALA A 88 -13.19 -3.27 -19.51
C ALA A 88 -12.86 -2.60 -18.16
N ALA A 89 -12.15 -3.29 -17.27
CA ALA A 89 -11.69 -2.79 -15.98
C ALA A 89 -10.34 -3.40 -15.58
N PRO A 90 -9.65 -2.85 -14.57
CA PRO A 90 -8.50 -3.49 -13.95
C PRO A 90 -8.86 -4.84 -13.30
N PRO A 91 -7.88 -5.75 -13.12
CA PRO A 91 -8.13 -7.09 -12.60
C PRO A 91 -8.79 -7.12 -11.22
N PHE A 92 -8.42 -6.20 -10.33
CA PHE A 92 -8.94 -6.17 -8.95
C PHE A 92 -10.47 -6.01 -8.91
N VAL A 93 -11.04 -5.34 -9.92
CA VAL A 93 -12.48 -5.11 -10.00
C VAL A 93 -13.22 -6.41 -10.31
N TYR A 94 -12.67 -7.24 -11.19
CA TYR A 94 -13.23 -8.56 -11.51
C TYR A 94 -13.16 -9.51 -10.32
N VAL A 95 -12.05 -9.46 -9.58
CA VAL A 95 -11.88 -10.24 -8.33
C VAL A 95 -12.96 -9.88 -7.33
N ALA A 96 -13.19 -8.59 -7.09
CA ALA A 96 -14.24 -8.15 -6.19
C ALA A 96 -15.65 -8.53 -6.66
N ALA A 97 -15.94 -8.34 -7.96
CA ALA A 97 -17.23 -8.72 -8.53
C ALA A 97 -17.56 -10.19 -8.28
N ASN A 98 -16.57 -11.08 -8.47
CA ASN A 98 -16.78 -12.52 -8.25
C ASN A 98 -16.95 -12.86 -6.77
N MET A 99 -16.25 -12.18 -5.84
CA MET A 99 -16.50 -12.38 -4.42
C MET A 99 -17.89 -11.88 -3.99
N LEU A 100 -18.39 -10.80 -4.59
CA LEU A 100 -19.77 -10.34 -4.37
C LEU A 100 -20.80 -11.34 -4.93
N ILE A 101 -20.53 -11.93 -6.10
CA ILE A 101 -21.35 -13.02 -6.64
C ILE A 101 -21.32 -14.22 -5.69
N ALA A 102 -20.14 -14.61 -5.18
CA ALA A 102 -20.02 -15.69 -4.22
C ALA A 102 -20.84 -15.42 -2.95
N LEU A 103 -20.85 -14.17 -2.46
CA LEU A 103 -21.71 -13.76 -1.34
C LEU A 103 -23.20 -13.98 -1.61
N THR A 104 -23.68 -13.83 -2.86
CA THR A 104 -25.10 -14.11 -3.19
C THR A 104 -25.49 -15.57 -3.01
N THR A 105 -24.53 -16.49 -3.16
CA THR A 105 -24.73 -17.94 -3.08
C THR A 105 -24.29 -18.56 -1.76
N ASP A 106 -23.67 -17.76 -0.89
CA ASP A 106 -23.14 -18.24 0.37
C ASP A 106 -24.26 -18.67 1.33
N LYS A 107 -24.20 -19.93 1.76
CA LYS A 107 -25.19 -20.51 2.68
C LYS A 107 -24.99 -20.07 4.12
N GLN A 108 -23.76 -19.68 4.50
CA GLN A 108 -23.42 -19.22 5.84
C GLN A 108 -23.77 -17.75 6.06
N ALA A 109 -23.71 -16.94 4.99
CA ALA A 109 -24.13 -15.55 5.02
C ALA A 109 -25.62 -15.40 5.36
N SER A 110 -25.95 -14.28 6.04
CA SER A 110 -27.33 -13.98 6.40
C SER A 110 -28.21 -13.73 5.16
N PRO A 111 -29.54 -13.96 5.24
CA PRO A 111 -30.46 -13.65 4.14
C PRO A 111 -30.36 -12.19 3.66
N GLU A 112 -30.18 -11.25 4.58
CA GLU A 112 -30.03 -9.82 4.30
C GLU A 112 -28.73 -9.53 3.55
N ALA A 113 -27.63 -10.15 3.96
CA ALA A 113 -26.34 -10.05 3.27
C ALA A 113 -26.44 -10.52 1.82
N ARG A 114 -27.06 -11.69 1.60
CA ARG A 114 -27.32 -12.22 0.25
C ARG A 114 -28.21 -11.30 -0.57
N ALA A 115 -29.33 -10.84 -0.02
CA ALA A 115 -30.25 -9.95 -0.71
C ALA A 115 -29.59 -8.61 -1.09
N SER A 116 -28.76 -8.05 -0.20
CA SER A 116 -27.97 -6.85 -0.46
C SER A 116 -26.98 -7.08 -1.60
N ALA A 117 -26.27 -8.20 -1.60
CA ALA A 117 -25.33 -8.57 -2.66
C ALA A 117 -26.03 -8.77 -4.02
N VAL A 118 -27.19 -9.44 -4.04
CA VAL A 118 -27.99 -9.64 -5.27
C VAL A 118 -28.42 -8.29 -5.84
N LYS A 119 -28.98 -7.42 -5.00
CA LYS A 119 -29.40 -6.07 -5.42
C LYS A 119 -28.21 -5.28 -5.97
N PHE A 120 -27.10 -5.28 -5.24
CA PHE A 120 -25.90 -4.55 -5.66
C PHE A 120 -25.34 -5.08 -6.99
N CYS A 121 -25.28 -6.39 -7.19
CA CYS A 121 -24.85 -6.98 -8.46
C CYS A 121 -25.83 -6.68 -9.61
N ALA A 122 -27.14 -6.65 -9.34
CA ALA A 122 -28.15 -6.28 -10.33
C ALA A 122 -28.05 -4.80 -10.75
N ASP A 123 -27.78 -3.92 -9.79
CA ASP A 123 -27.57 -2.48 -10.03
C ASP A 123 -26.25 -2.22 -10.76
N LYS A 124 -25.22 -3.03 -10.50
CA LYS A 124 -23.85 -2.92 -11.06
C LYS A 124 -23.57 -4.05 -12.04
N GLN A 125 -24.35 -4.10 -13.11
CA GLN A 125 -24.37 -5.17 -14.12
C GLN A 125 -23.00 -5.50 -14.77
N THR A 126 -22.03 -4.58 -14.68
CA THR A 126 -20.70 -4.78 -15.27
C THR A 126 -19.61 -4.59 -14.22
N PRO A 127 -18.47 -5.30 -14.32
CA PRO A 127 -17.33 -5.06 -13.45
C PRO A 127 -16.90 -3.60 -13.43
N SER A 128 -16.86 -2.91 -14.58
CA SER A 128 -16.47 -1.50 -14.66
C SER A 128 -17.33 -0.56 -13.79
N ALA A 129 -18.59 -0.91 -13.52
CA ALA A 129 -19.45 -0.15 -12.61
C ALA A 129 -18.99 -0.20 -11.14
N LEU A 130 -18.13 -1.15 -10.78
CA LEU A 130 -17.54 -1.29 -9.44
C LEU A 130 -16.25 -0.46 -9.26
N LEU A 131 -15.69 0.09 -10.34
CA LEU A 131 -14.44 0.85 -10.29
C LEU A 131 -14.48 2.04 -9.30
N PRO A 132 -15.58 2.80 -9.15
CA PRO A 132 -15.66 3.90 -8.18
C PRO A 132 -15.64 3.44 -6.72
N TYR A 133 -15.94 2.16 -6.45
CA TYR A 133 -16.16 1.63 -5.10
C TYR A 133 -14.90 0.98 -4.54
N ILE A 134 -14.03 0.46 -5.39
CA ILE A 134 -12.96 -0.47 -5.02
C ILE A 134 -11.63 0.08 -5.50
N THR A 135 -10.68 0.23 -4.59
CA THR A 135 -9.33 0.69 -4.91
C THR A 135 -8.35 -0.49 -4.97
N VAL A 136 -8.52 -1.47 -4.10
CA VAL A 136 -7.72 -2.70 -4.07
C VAL A 136 -8.62 -3.87 -3.78
N CYS A 137 -8.45 -4.95 -4.53
CA CYS A 137 -9.06 -6.23 -4.24
C CYS A 137 -8.24 -7.35 -4.88
N ARG A 138 -7.59 -8.19 -4.09
CA ARG A 138 -6.78 -9.29 -4.63
C ARG A 138 -6.60 -10.42 -3.63
N ALA A 139 -6.44 -11.62 -4.18
CA ALA A 139 -5.99 -12.80 -3.46
C ALA A 139 -4.48 -12.99 -3.67
N THR A 140 -3.74 -13.18 -2.58
CA THR A 140 -2.29 -13.39 -2.58
C THR A 140 -1.95 -14.63 -1.78
N ARG A 141 -1.12 -15.51 -2.34
CA ARG A 141 -0.67 -16.72 -1.63
C ARG A 141 0.15 -16.33 -0.40
N CYS A 142 -0.09 -17.01 0.71
CA CYS A 142 0.72 -16.90 1.91
C CYS A 142 1.90 -17.87 1.88
N PHE A 143 2.82 -17.70 2.83
CA PHE A 143 3.87 -18.70 3.07
C PHE A 143 3.26 -20.03 3.51
N ASP A 144 2.29 -19.96 4.43
CA ASP A 144 1.41 -21.08 4.71
C ASP A 144 0.47 -21.32 3.53
N LYS A 145 0.53 -22.53 2.97
CA LYS A 145 -0.29 -22.92 1.81
C LYS A 145 -1.74 -23.16 2.18
N ALA A 146 -2.04 -23.42 3.45
CA ALA A 146 -3.40 -23.61 3.93
C ALA A 146 -4.22 -22.31 3.87
N HIS A 147 -3.57 -21.15 3.82
CA HIS A 147 -4.23 -19.86 3.80
C HIS A 147 -3.90 -19.03 2.56
N THR A 148 -4.85 -18.21 2.17
CA THR A 148 -4.71 -17.19 1.15
C THR A 148 -5.08 -15.83 1.75
N ARG A 149 -4.24 -14.83 1.52
CA ARG A 149 -4.50 -13.47 1.97
C ARG A 149 -5.36 -12.73 0.96
N ILE A 150 -6.55 -12.30 1.38
CA ILE A 150 -7.41 -11.37 0.66
C ILE A 150 -7.10 -9.96 1.13
N GLU A 151 -6.77 -9.06 0.22
CA GLU A 151 -6.59 -7.63 0.50
C GLU A 151 -7.72 -6.85 -0.15
N LEU A 152 -8.44 -6.05 0.64
CA LEU A 152 -9.57 -5.24 0.21
C LEU A 152 -9.38 -3.79 0.68
N ALA A 153 -9.48 -2.84 -0.25
CA ALA A 153 -9.54 -1.42 0.05
C ALA A 153 -10.67 -0.78 -0.77
N LEU A 154 -11.54 -0.07 -0.09
CA LEU A 154 -12.68 0.63 -0.68
C LEU A 154 -12.34 2.11 -0.87
N ALA A 155 -12.97 2.75 -1.85
CA ALA A 155 -12.87 4.20 -1.99
C ALA A 155 -13.48 4.90 -0.77
N PRO A 156 -12.90 6.02 -0.27
CA PRO A 156 -13.31 6.65 0.98
C PRO A 156 -14.82 6.97 1.09
N LEU A 157 -15.45 7.40 0.00
CA LEU A 157 -16.88 7.72 -0.04
C LEU A 157 -17.80 6.49 0.05
N HIS A 158 -17.25 5.30 -0.13
CA HIS A 158 -17.98 4.03 -0.25
C HIS A 158 -17.61 3.01 0.83
N VAL A 159 -16.81 3.41 1.83
CA VAL A 159 -16.46 2.55 2.99
C VAL A 159 -17.72 2.12 3.77
N MET A 160 -18.79 2.90 3.68
CA MET A 160 -20.07 2.67 4.36
C MET A 160 -21.10 1.88 3.54
N GLU A 161 -20.76 1.46 2.32
CA GLU A 161 -21.64 0.61 1.51
C GLU A 161 -21.87 -0.73 2.22
N MET A 162 -23.10 -0.99 2.65
CA MET A 162 -23.44 -2.15 3.48
C MET A 162 -23.02 -3.48 2.86
N VAL A 163 -23.05 -3.60 1.53
CA VAL A 163 -22.68 -4.84 0.84
C VAL A 163 -21.23 -5.26 1.14
N PHE A 164 -20.31 -4.30 1.27
CA PHE A 164 -18.93 -4.61 1.60
C PHE A 164 -18.74 -4.90 3.09
N GLN A 165 -19.56 -4.29 3.95
CA GLN A 165 -19.59 -4.67 5.37
C GLN A 165 -20.03 -6.14 5.51
N TYR A 166 -21.11 -6.52 4.81
CA TYR A 166 -21.56 -7.91 4.76
C TYR A 166 -20.52 -8.86 4.17
N LEU A 167 -19.83 -8.45 3.11
CA LEU A 167 -18.73 -9.25 2.54
C LEU A 167 -17.64 -9.51 3.60
N THR A 168 -17.18 -8.48 4.29
CA THR A 168 -16.14 -8.65 5.32
C THR A 168 -16.63 -9.42 6.55
N ALA A 169 -17.90 -9.26 6.93
CA ALA A 169 -18.51 -10.06 7.99
C ALA A 169 -18.58 -11.54 7.59
N SER A 170 -18.89 -11.83 6.33
CA SER A 170 -18.91 -13.20 5.82
C SER A 170 -17.52 -13.82 5.83
N PHE A 171 -16.47 -13.08 5.48
CA PHE A 171 -15.09 -13.59 5.62
C PHE A 171 -14.83 -14.11 7.04
N VAL A 172 -15.20 -13.33 8.07
CA VAL A 172 -15.03 -13.74 9.47
C VAL A 172 -15.86 -14.98 9.81
N GLN A 173 -17.07 -15.12 9.25
CA GLN A 173 -17.90 -16.33 9.42
C GLN A 173 -17.25 -17.59 8.84
N HIS A 174 -16.50 -17.45 7.74
CA HIS A 174 -15.70 -18.53 7.14
C HIS A 174 -14.32 -18.71 7.81
N GLY A 175 -14.13 -18.15 9.00
CA GLY A 175 -12.90 -18.33 9.78
C GLY A 175 -11.75 -17.42 9.37
N ALA A 176 -12.03 -16.29 8.69
CA ALA A 176 -10.99 -15.35 8.35
C ALA A 176 -10.36 -14.70 9.59
N GLU A 177 -9.02 -14.61 9.59
CA GLU A 177 -8.28 -13.77 10.54
C GLU A 177 -8.02 -12.40 9.90
N GLU A 178 -8.56 -11.33 10.48
CA GLU A 178 -8.24 -9.96 10.06
C GLU A 178 -6.85 -9.56 10.56
N LEU A 179 -5.98 -9.17 9.62
CA LEU A 179 -4.63 -8.71 9.92
C LEU A 179 -4.63 -7.20 10.14
N PHE A 180 -4.25 -6.80 11.35
CA PHE A 180 -4.18 -5.40 11.74
C PHE A 180 -2.77 -4.83 11.63
N GLY A 181 -2.70 -3.54 11.30
CA GLY A 181 -1.46 -2.78 11.30
C GLY A 181 -0.67 -2.82 9.99
N PRO A 182 0.52 -2.20 9.96
CA PRO A 182 1.34 -2.12 8.78
C PRO A 182 1.88 -3.51 8.41
N PRO A 183 1.99 -3.84 7.11
CA PRO A 183 2.64 -5.08 6.69
C PRO A 183 4.10 -5.12 7.18
N PRO A 184 4.68 -6.32 7.36
CA PRO A 184 6.07 -6.45 7.76
C PRO A 184 7.02 -5.90 6.68
N ARG A 185 8.26 -5.59 7.08
CA ARG A 185 9.30 -5.12 6.15
C ARG A 185 9.56 -6.16 5.06
N GLY A 186 9.64 -5.68 3.81
CA GLY A 186 10.02 -6.52 2.68
C GLY A 186 11.47 -7.01 2.75
N PRO A 187 11.87 -7.99 1.92
CA PRO A 187 13.26 -8.46 1.83
C PRO A 187 14.26 -7.34 1.57
N LEU A 188 13.95 -6.42 0.65
CA LEU A 188 14.83 -5.30 0.31
C LEU A 188 14.99 -4.31 1.47
N GLU A 189 13.89 -3.96 2.17
CA GLU A 189 13.94 -3.11 3.37
C GLU A 189 14.82 -3.73 4.45
N ARG A 190 14.71 -5.05 4.66
CA ARG A 190 15.57 -5.77 5.61
C ARG A 190 17.03 -5.74 5.19
N ALA A 191 17.33 -5.95 3.90
CA ALA A 191 18.69 -5.92 3.38
C ALA A 191 19.34 -4.53 3.52
N ILE A 192 18.62 -3.46 3.19
CA ILE A 192 19.10 -2.08 3.35
C ILE A 192 19.34 -1.79 4.84
N ALA A 193 18.41 -2.17 5.72
CA ALA A 193 18.59 -1.97 7.16
C ALA A 193 19.84 -2.69 7.70
N GLN A 194 20.04 -3.95 7.32
CA GLN A 194 21.23 -4.72 7.70
C GLN A 194 22.54 -4.06 7.22
N GLN A 195 22.58 -3.57 5.98
CA GLN A 195 23.75 -2.87 5.45
C GLN A 195 24.03 -1.56 6.21
N LEU A 196 22.99 -0.78 6.53
CA LEU A 196 23.14 0.46 7.29
C LEU A 196 23.57 0.21 8.74
N ASP A 197 23.10 -0.87 9.36
CA ASP A 197 23.49 -1.26 10.71
C ASP A 197 24.96 -1.74 10.75
N ALA A 198 25.41 -2.46 9.71
CA ALA A 198 26.81 -2.88 9.57
C ALA A 198 27.78 -1.70 9.36
N LEU A 199 27.32 -0.58 8.80
CA LEU A 199 28.12 0.65 8.68
C LEU A 199 28.26 1.42 10.01
N ARG A 200 27.53 1.03 11.05
CA ARG A 200 27.55 1.67 12.37
C ARG A 200 28.41 0.92 13.41
N SER A 201 28.68 -0.36 13.18
CA SER A 201 29.51 -1.24 14.01
C SER A 201 30.98 -1.14 13.64
#